data_AF-A0A2S6TKB9-F1
#
_entry.id   AF-A0A2S6TKB9-F1
#
_cell.length_a   1.000
_cell.length_b   1.000
_cell.length_c   1.000
_cell.angle_alpha   90.00
_cell.angle_beta   90.00
_cell.angle_gamma   90.00
#
_symmetry.space_group_name_H-M   'P 1'
#
loop_
_entity.id
_entity.type
_entity.pdbx_description
1 polymer ?
#
loop_
_entity_poly.entity_id
_entity_poly.type
_entity_poly.pdbx_seq_one_letter_code
_entity_poly.pdbx_strand_id
1 'polypeptide(L)'
;MNYRLIIVLYFILINSINTSLAEVTGTPRIIDGDTIVISGDRIRLHGIDAPENNQTCINSNNKPWNCGRQSTLFLHNLINGKAIICKGKTRDRYKRLIGVCYLDATNLNAEMVRNGWALAYRKYSTDYIQSEDIAKSNKSGMWSGEFINPWDWRKRKRLKNEGAKSCCKICKKGKACGNSCIAVSYTCREGLGCACNAK
;
A
#
# COMPACT_ATOMS: atom_id res chain seq x y z
N MET A 1 10.32 -8.57 74.79
CA MET A 1 9.43 -9.68 74.37
C MET A 1 8.36 -9.10 73.46
N ASN A 2 8.03 -9.60 72.27
CA ASN A 2 8.64 -10.55 71.35
C ASN A 2 7.62 -10.71 70.20
N TYR A 3 8.10 -10.75 68.95
CA TYR A 3 7.43 -11.30 67.75
C TYR A 3 6.17 -10.54 67.23
N ARG A 4 5.97 -10.31 65.94
CA ARG A 4 6.64 -10.81 64.74
C ARG A 4 6.26 -9.90 63.57
N LEU A 5 7.25 -9.67 62.72
CA LEU A 5 7.12 -9.51 61.28
C LEU A 5 5.76 -9.98 60.73
N ILE A 6 4.93 -9.05 60.28
CA ILE A 6 4.01 -9.34 59.17
C ILE A 6 4.50 -8.47 58.01
N ILE A 7 5.60 -8.94 57.43
CA ILE A 7 5.91 -8.67 56.02
C ILE A 7 4.75 -9.35 55.27
N VAL A 8 3.68 -8.61 55.00
CA VAL A 8 2.74 -9.01 53.95
C VAL A 8 3.56 -8.89 52.67
N LEU A 9 4.19 -10.00 52.28
CA LEU A 9 4.69 -10.22 50.92
C LEU A 9 3.46 -10.08 50.02
N TYR A 10 3.16 -8.86 49.61
CA TYR A 10 2.35 -8.61 48.44
C TYR A 10 3.27 -8.93 47.26
N PHE A 11 3.47 -10.23 47.02
CA PHE A 11 4.06 -10.73 45.80
C PHE A 11 3.05 -10.40 44.70
N ILE A 12 3.14 -9.18 44.17
CA ILE A 12 2.44 -8.79 42.95
C ILE A 12 3.02 -9.71 41.89
N LEU A 13 2.32 -10.80 41.60
CA LEU A 13 2.51 -11.59 40.40
C LEU A 13 2.16 -10.67 39.23
N ILE A 14 3.13 -9.84 38.83
CA ILE A 14 3.12 -9.12 37.56
C ILE A 14 3.15 -10.22 36.52
N ASN A 15 1.97 -10.67 36.10
CA ASN A 15 1.83 -11.53 34.94
C ASN A 15 2.30 -10.69 33.75
N SER A 16 3.56 -10.86 33.38
CA SER A 16 4.11 -10.33 32.14
C SER A 16 3.28 -10.92 31.01
N ILE A 17 2.29 -10.16 30.52
CA ILE A 17 1.57 -10.50 29.30
C ILE A 17 2.61 -10.37 28.20
N ASN A 18 3.27 -11.49 27.89
CA ASN A 18 4.16 -11.59 26.75
C ASN A 18 3.28 -11.45 25.49
N THR A 19 3.09 -10.22 25.03
CA THR A 19 2.56 -9.96 23.69
C THR A 19 3.57 -10.44 22.67
N SER A 20 3.53 -11.73 22.34
CA SER A 20 4.31 -12.30 21.26
C SER A 20 3.84 -11.72 19.93
N LEU A 21 4.80 -11.48 19.04
CA LEU A 21 4.48 -11.21 17.64
C LEU A 21 3.89 -12.48 17.04
N ALA A 22 2.80 -12.35 16.30
CA ALA A 22 2.44 -13.37 15.33
C ALA A 22 3.55 -13.43 14.29
N GLU A 23 4.12 -14.62 14.12
CA GLU A 23 5.16 -14.90 13.13
C GLU A 23 4.58 -15.84 12.10
N VAL A 24 4.62 -15.42 10.83
CA VAL A 24 4.12 -16.19 9.69
C VAL A 24 5.28 -16.41 8.73
N THR A 25 5.58 -17.66 8.42
CA THR A 25 6.73 -18.05 7.60
C THR A 25 6.30 -18.93 6.43
N GLY A 26 6.89 -18.71 5.26
CA GLY A 26 6.68 -19.54 4.07
C GLY A 26 6.88 -18.78 2.77
N THR A 27 6.71 -19.47 1.65
CA THR A 27 6.75 -18.85 0.31
C THR A 27 5.45 -18.08 0.08
N PRO A 28 5.51 -16.75 -0.13
CA PRO A 28 4.32 -15.93 -0.25
C PRO A 28 3.76 -15.96 -1.67
N ARG A 29 2.43 -15.94 -1.77
CA ARG A 29 1.74 -15.50 -2.98
C ARG A 29 1.55 -13.99 -2.92
N ILE A 30 2.06 -13.28 -3.92
CA ILE A 30 1.96 -11.81 -4.01
C ILE A 30 0.59 -11.41 -4.56
N ILE A 31 -0.11 -10.51 -3.88
CA ILE A 31 -1.42 -9.98 -4.33
C ILE A 31 -1.20 -8.65 -5.06
N ASP A 32 -0.49 -7.74 -4.41
CA ASP A 32 -0.11 -6.42 -4.89
C ASP A 32 1.17 -5.95 -4.16
N GLY A 33 1.59 -4.70 -4.37
CA GLY A 33 2.83 -4.16 -3.81
C GLY A 33 2.85 -3.97 -2.29
N ASP A 34 1.74 -4.15 -1.57
CA ASP A 34 1.73 -4.11 -0.10
C ASP A 34 0.95 -5.26 0.56
N THR A 35 0.47 -6.24 -0.21
CA THR A 35 -0.32 -7.36 0.29
C THR A 35 0.18 -8.69 -0.24
N ILE A 36 0.38 -9.64 0.66
CA ILE A 36 0.81 -11.02 0.36
C ILE A 36 -0.06 -12.03 1.09
N VAL A 37 0.06 -13.30 0.71
CA VAL A 37 -0.59 -14.43 1.39
C VAL A 37 0.42 -15.55 1.62
N ILE A 38 0.53 -16.02 2.86
CA ILE A 38 1.34 -17.18 3.23
C ILE A 38 0.41 -18.19 3.90
N SER A 39 0.31 -19.40 3.36
CA SER A 39 -0.50 -20.49 3.93
C SER A 39 -1.95 -20.10 4.31
N GLY A 40 -2.57 -19.21 3.53
CA GLY A 40 -3.93 -18.72 3.76
C GLY A 40 -4.02 -17.46 4.64
N ASP A 41 -2.98 -17.12 5.39
CA ASP A 41 -2.91 -15.87 6.13
C ASP A 41 -2.63 -14.71 5.17
N ARG A 42 -3.53 -13.71 5.18
CA ARG A 42 -3.33 -12.47 4.43
C ARG A 42 -2.52 -11.49 5.28
N ILE A 43 -1.45 -10.95 4.73
CA ILE A 43 -0.58 -9.99 5.39
C ILE A 43 -0.56 -8.69 4.57
N ARG A 44 -0.77 -7.56 5.25
CA ARG A 44 -0.49 -6.23 4.71
C ARG A 44 0.84 -5.75 5.30
N LEU A 45 1.71 -5.26 4.44
CA LEU A 45 2.99 -4.71 4.81
C LEU A 45 2.78 -3.46 5.68
N HIS A 46 3.28 -3.52 6.91
CA HIS A 46 3.27 -2.45 7.89
C HIS A 46 3.92 -1.17 7.34
N GLY A 47 3.36 -0.03 7.70
CA GLY A 47 3.95 1.30 7.51
C GLY A 47 4.09 1.79 6.07
N ILE A 48 3.62 1.03 5.07
CA ILE A 48 3.73 1.40 3.66
C ILE A 48 2.37 1.41 2.96
N ASP A 49 2.31 2.08 1.82
CA ASP A 49 1.16 2.06 0.93
C ASP A 49 1.63 1.98 -0.53
N ALA A 50 1.31 0.87 -1.19
CA ALA A 50 1.67 0.65 -2.59
C ALA A 50 0.56 1.17 -3.53
N PRO A 51 0.90 1.53 -4.78
CA PRO A 51 -0.11 1.83 -5.79
C PRO A 51 -1.02 0.62 -6.01
N GLU A 52 -2.31 0.86 -6.18
CA GLU A 52 -3.27 -0.20 -6.50
C GLU A 52 -2.90 -0.88 -7.82
N ASN A 53 -3.19 -2.17 -8.00
CA ASN A 53 -2.74 -2.93 -9.18
C ASN A 53 -3.11 -2.32 -10.55
N ASN A 54 -4.20 -1.54 -10.60
CA ASN A 54 -4.68 -0.83 -11.78
C ASN A 54 -4.41 0.69 -11.76
N GLN A 55 -3.66 1.17 -10.77
CA GLN A 55 -3.24 2.55 -10.70
C GLN A 55 -2.18 2.83 -11.77
N THR A 56 -2.39 3.91 -12.51
CA THR A 56 -1.44 4.44 -13.47
C THR A 56 -0.64 5.59 -12.86
N CYS A 57 0.51 5.86 -13.47
CA CYS A 57 1.37 6.98 -13.16
C CYS A 57 1.86 7.58 -14.48
N ILE A 58 2.48 8.74 -14.45
CA ILE A 58 3.10 9.39 -15.60
C ILE A 58 4.61 9.28 -15.46
N ASN A 59 5.29 8.79 -16.50
CA ASN A 59 6.75 8.71 -16.50
C ASN A 59 7.41 10.04 -16.91
N SER A 60 8.73 10.10 -16.87
CA SER A 60 9.53 11.28 -17.28
C SER A 60 9.27 11.77 -18.72
N ASN A 61 8.74 10.92 -19.59
CA ASN A 61 8.36 11.24 -20.97
C ASN A 61 6.89 11.67 -21.10
N ASN A 62 6.23 12.00 -19.99
CA ASN A 62 4.81 12.36 -19.90
C ASN A 62 3.85 11.28 -20.48
N LYS A 63 4.25 10.00 -20.41
CA LYS A 63 3.42 8.87 -20.84
C LYS A 63 2.82 8.13 -19.65
N PRO A 64 1.53 7.75 -19.71
CA PRO A 64 0.94 6.90 -18.69
C PRO A 64 1.57 5.51 -18.71
N TRP A 65 1.77 4.92 -17.54
CA TRP A 65 2.24 3.56 -17.35
C TRP A 65 1.60 2.95 -16.10
N ASN A 66 1.48 1.62 -16.08
CA ASN A 66 0.84 0.90 -14.98
C ASN A 66 1.83 0.69 -13.82
N CYS A 67 2.03 1.73 -13.02
CA CYS A 67 2.91 1.69 -11.86
C CYS A 67 2.42 0.73 -10.77
N GLY A 68 1.11 0.51 -10.65
CA GLY A 68 0.52 -0.54 -9.80
C GLY A 68 1.12 -1.91 -10.07
N ARG A 69 1.03 -2.35 -11.33
CA ARG A 69 1.58 -3.63 -11.77
C ARG A 69 3.10 -3.71 -11.60
N GLN A 70 3.82 -2.62 -11.83
CA GLN A 70 5.28 -2.60 -11.67
C GLN A 70 5.70 -2.70 -10.20
N SER A 71 4.95 -2.08 -9.28
CA SER A 71 5.15 -2.25 -7.84
C SER A 71 4.99 -3.72 -7.41
N THR A 72 3.92 -4.37 -7.86
CA THR A 72 3.68 -5.80 -7.60
C THR A 72 4.79 -6.69 -8.18
N LEU A 73 5.26 -6.40 -9.40
CA LEU A 73 6.37 -7.12 -10.02
C LEU A 73 7.69 -6.92 -9.27
N PHE A 74 7.93 -5.72 -8.76
CA PHE A 74 9.12 -5.47 -7.95
C PHE A 74 9.11 -6.30 -6.67
N LEU A 75 7.99 -6.35 -5.92
CA LEU A 75 7.89 -7.19 -4.72
C LEU A 75 8.10 -8.67 -5.05
N HIS A 76 7.50 -9.13 -6.16
CA HIS A 76 7.69 -10.50 -6.65
C HIS A 76 9.16 -10.81 -6.91
N ASN A 77 9.87 -9.93 -7.63
CA ASN A 77 11.28 -10.10 -7.96
C ASN A 77 12.20 -9.96 -6.75
N LEU A 78 11.86 -9.09 -5.80
CA LEU A 78 12.61 -8.91 -4.56
C LEU A 78 12.58 -10.19 -3.72
N ILE A 79 11.43 -10.86 -3.65
CA ILE A 79 11.27 -12.13 -2.93
C ILE A 79 11.83 -13.31 -3.73
N ASN A 80 11.68 -13.26 -5.05
CA ASN A 80 12.18 -14.25 -6.01
C ASN A 80 11.79 -15.71 -5.65
N GLY A 81 10.54 -15.91 -5.25
CA GLY A 81 10.00 -17.23 -4.89
C GLY A 81 10.56 -17.85 -3.61
N LYS A 82 11.37 -17.12 -2.84
CA LYS A 82 11.95 -17.61 -1.57
C LYS A 82 10.95 -17.52 -0.42
N ALA A 83 11.18 -18.34 0.60
CA ALA A 83 10.44 -18.23 1.85
C ALA A 83 10.84 -16.95 2.60
N ILE A 84 9.87 -16.32 3.25
CA ILE A 84 10.05 -15.11 4.03
C ILE A 84 9.44 -15.27 5.42
N ILE A 85 9.79 -14.38 6.34
CA ILE A 85 9.21 -14.29 7.68
C ILE A 85 8.51 -12.96 7.82
N CYS A 86 7.24 -12.97 8.21
CA CYS A 86 6.45 -11.78 8.52
C CYS A 86 6.09 -11.75 10.00
N LYS A 87 6.41 -10.64 10.67
CA LYS A 87 6.17 -10.44 12.10
C LYS A 87 5.18 -9.29 12.31
N GLY A 88 4.12 -9.53 13.07
CA GLY A 88 3.08 -8.52 13.33
C GLY A 88 2.34 -8.77 14.64
N LYS A 89 1.74 -7.72 15.22
CA LYS A 89 0.93 -7.84 16.47
C LYS A 89 -0.55 -7.66 16.24
N THR A 90 -0.93 -6.89 15.23
CA THR A 90 -2.30 -6.42 15.02
C THR A 90 -2.84 -6.93 13.70
N ARG A 91 -4.17 -7.10 13.66
CA ARG A 91 -4.90 -7.33 12.42
C ARG A 91 -5.77 -6.13 12.11
N ASP A 92 -5.91 -5.80 10.83
CA ASP A 92 -6.83 -4.75 10.41
C ASP A 92 -8.29 -5.21 10.39
N ARG A 93 -9.21 -4.30 10.06
CA ARG A 93 -10.65 -4.58 9.93
C ARG A 93 -10.99 -5.66 8.89
N TYR A 94 -10.07 -6.00 7.98
CA TYR A 94 -10.20 -7.04 6.97
C TYR A 94 -9.52 -8.35 7.41
N LYS A 95 -9.15 -8.45 8.69
CA LYS A 95 -8.47 -9.59 9.32
C LYS A 95 -7.08 -9.88 8.74
N ARG A 96 -6.47 -8.92 8.02
CA ARG A 96 -5.09 -9.05 7.54
C ARG A 96 -4.13 -8.79 8.69
N LEU A 97 -3.10 -9.61 8.84
CA LEU A 97 -1.97 -9.30 9.73
C LEU A 97 -1.27 -8.03 9.21
N ILE A 98 -1.06 -7.05 10.08
CA ILE A 98 -0.17 -5.92 9.79
C ILE A 98 1.23 -6.31 10.24
N GLY A 99 2.13 -6.50 9.29
CA GLY A 99 3.43 -7.10 9.58
C GLY A 99 4.60 -6.48 8.82
N VAL A 100 5.78 -6.57 9.43
CA VAL A 100 7.05 -6.32 8.76
C VAL A 100 7.59 -7.65 8.26
N CYS A 101 7.88 -7.72 6.97
CA CYS A 101 8.31 -8.95 6.32
C CYS A 101 9.80 -8.90 5.94
N TYR A 102 10.46 -10.03 6.08
CA TYR A 102 11.90 -10.17 5.90
C TYR A 102 12.23 -11.35 5.00
N LEU A 103 13.14 -11.12 4.05
CA LEU A 103 13.88 -12.17 3.37
C LEU A 103 15.30 -12.15 3.93
N ASP A 104 15.66 -13.16 4.71
CA ASP A 104 16.87 -13.17 5.52
C ASP A 104 16.94 -11.91 6.42
N ALA A 105 17.97 -11.07 6.28
CA ALA A 105 18.11 -9.80 6.99
C ALA A 105 17.42 -8.62 6.28
N THR A 106 16.90 -8.81 5.06
CA THR A 106 16.37 -7.74 4.22
C THR A 106 14.94 -7.40 4.61
N ASN A 107 14.70 -6.16 5.06
CA ASN A 107 13.37 -5.66 5.34
C ASN A 107 12.63 -5.30 4.03
N LEU A 108 11.70 -6.16 3.62
CA LEU A 108 10.99 -6.02 2.35
C LEU A 108 10.17 -4.73 2.28
N ASN A 109 9.55 -4.33 3.40
CA ASN A 109 8.77 -3.09 3.47
C ASN A 109 9.67 -1.87 3.21
N ALA A 110 10.87 -1.85 3.79
CA ALA A 110 11.84 -0.78 3.58
C ALA A 110 12.31 -0.73 2.13
N GLU A 111 12.58 -1.89 1.52
CA GLU A 111 13.02 -1.99 0.12
C GLU A 111 11.95 -1.56 -0.87
N MET A 112 10.67 -1.88 -0.62
CA MET A 112 9.55 -1.38 -1.42
C MET A 112 9.55 0.15 -1.46
N VAL A 113 9.74 0.80 -0.32
CA VAL A 113 9.75 2.27 -0.22
C VAL A 113 11.03 2.86 -0.80
N ARG A 114 12.19 2.30 -0.45
CA ARG A 114 13.52 2.77 -0.88
C ARG A 114 13.68 2.78 -2.40
N ASN A 115 13.05 1.82 -3.08
CA ASN A 115 13.08 1.72 -4.54
C ASN A 115 11.90 2.44 -5.23
N GLY A 116 11.06 3.14 -4.47
CA GLY A 116 9.96 3.96 -5.00
C GLY A 116 8.74 3.17 -5.48
N TRP A 117 8.56 1.96 -4.96
CA TRP A 117 7.43 1.07 -5.29
C TRP A 117 6.33 1.07 -4.23
N ALA A 118 6.55 1.73 -3.10
CA ALA A 118 5.53 2.09 -2.13
C ALA A 118 5.88 3.45 -1.51
N LEU A 119 4.90 4.10 -0.88
CA LEU A 119 5.09 5.32 -0.11
C LEU A 119 5.17 5.01 1.38
N ALA A 120 5.88 5.84 2.13
CA ALA A 120 5.83 5.78 3.58
C ALA A 120 4.44 6.23 4.06
N TYR A 121 3.68 5.35 4.71
CA TYR A 121 2.32 5.67 5.12
C TYR A 121 2.30 6.36 6.49
N ARG A 122 2.69 7.63 6.48
CA ARG A 122 2.93 8.49 7.66
C ARG A 122 1.75 8.60 8.64
N LYS A 123 0.54 8.28 8.19
CA LYS A 123 -0.64 8.19 9.07
C LYS A 123 -0.53 7.09 10.13
N TYR A 124 0.19 6.01 9.83
CA TYR A 124 0.27 4.82 10.69
C TYR A 124 1.68 4.52 11.22
N SER A 125 2.72 4.99 10.54
CA SER A 125 4.11 4.77 10.98
C SER A 125 5.08 5.78 10.34
N THR A 126 6.18 6.05 11.03
CA THR A 126 7.32 6.87 10.56
C THR A 126 8.52 6.02 10.09
N ASP A 127 8.45 4.70 10.19
CA ASP A 127 9.60 3.77 10.05
C ASP A 127 10.33 3.89 8.70
N TYR A 128 9.63 4.29 7.63
CA TYR A 128 10.15 4.28 6.26
C TYR A 128 10.31 5.67 5.64
N ILE A 129 10.25 6.75 6.43
CA ILE A 129 10.44 8.12 5.92
C ILE A 129 11.80 8.26 5.24
N GLN A 130 12.88 7.79 5.88
CA GLN A 130 14.23 7.87 5.31
C GLN A 130 14.34 7.06 4.00
N SER A 131 13.73 5.88 3.94
CA SER A 131 13.66 5.10 2.70
C SER A 131 12.96 5.88 1.59
N GLU A 132 11.87 6.57 1.90
CA GLU A 132 11.13 7.36 0.93
C GLU A 132 11.94 8.57 0.44
N ASP A 133 12.68 9.21 1.34
CA ASP A 133 13.52 10.36 0.99
C ASP A 133 14.69 9.94 0.07
N ILE A 134 15.24 8.74 0.26
CA ILE A 134 16.21 8.12 -0.67
C ILE A 134 15.56 7.86 -2.04
N ALA A 135 14.34 7.33 -2.07
CA ALA A 135 13.65 7.07 -3.33
C ALA A 135 13.36 8.36 -4.11
N LYS A 136 12.99 9.44 -3.40
CA LYS A 136 12.80 10.78 -3.97
C LYS A 136 14.10 11.34 -4.54
N SER A 137 15.19 11.31 -3.77
CA SER A 137 16.48 11.85 -4.23
C SER A 137 16.99 11.14 -5.48
N ASN A 138 16.75 9.83 -5.55
CA ASN A 138 17.18 8.99 -6.66
C ASN A 138 16.17 8.94 -7.81
N LYS A 139 15.01 9.59 -7.68
CA LYS A 139 13.89 9.52 -8.65
C LYS A 139 13.53 8.06 -8.99
N SER A 140 13.54 7.18 -7.99
CA SER A 140 13.31 5.75 -8.17
C SER A 140 11.83 5.40 -8.28
N GLY A 141 11.50 4.38 -9.06
CA GLY A 141 10.14 3.87 -9.20
C GLY A 141 9.15 4.97 -9.62
N MET A 142 8.08 5.16 -8.83
CA MET A 142 7.08 6.20 -9.07
C MET A 142 7.66 7.62 -9.02
N TRP A 143 8.73 7.86 -8.24
CA TRP A 143 9.38 9.17 -8.12
C TRP A 143 10.15 9.60 -9.40
N SER A 144 10.21 8.75 -10.42
CA SER A 144 10.74 9.11 -11.74
C SER A 144 9.83 10.02 -12.56
N GLY A 145 8.58 10.21 -12.13
CA GLY A 145 7.61 11.07 -12.79
C GLY A 145 6.49 11.52 -11.84
N GLU A 146 5.27 11.65 -12.37
CA GLU A 146 4.12 12.13 -11.60
C GLU A 146 3.20 10.97 -11.22
N PHE A 147 2.64 11.04 -10.02
CA PHE A 147 1.68 10.07 -9.52
C PHE A 147 0.73 10.72 -8.52
N ILE A 148 -0.42 10.10 -8.32
CA ILE A 148 -1.30 10.39 -7.18
C ILE A 148 -0.93 9.40 -6.07
N ASN A 149 -0.81 9.87 -4.83
CA ASN A 149 -0.55 8.97 -3.71
C ASN A 149 -1.61 7.85 -3.66
N PRO A 150 -1.28 6.59 -3.34
CA PRO A 150 -2.25 5.50 -3.44
C PRO A 150 -3.51 5.70 -2.58
N TRP A 151 -3.36 6.24 -1.36
CA TRP A 151 -4.50 6.62 -0.50
C TRP A 151 -5.41 7.70 -1.10
N ASP A 152 -4.87 8.60 -1.93
CA ASP A 152 -5.62 9.62 -2.65
C ASP A 152 -6.28 9.04 -3.91
N TRP A 153 -5.59 8.12 -4.58
CA TRP A 153 -6.11 7.41 -5.75
C TRP A 153 -7.34 6.56 -5.38
N ARG A 154 -7.35 5.91 -4.22
CA ARG A 154 -8.54 5.20 -3.68
C ARG A 154 -9.75 6.12 -3.47
N LYS A 155 -9.52 7.42 -3.26
CA LYS A 155 -10.57 8.45 -3.15
C LYS A 155 -10.98 9.02 -4.52
N ARG A 156 -10.69 8.30 -5.61
CA ARG A 156 -11.00 8.68 -7.00
C ARG A 156 -10.26 9.92 -7.53
N LYS A 157 -9.18 10.37 -6.88
CA LYS A 157 -8.29 11.39 -7.48
C LYS A 157 -7.49 10.76 -8.63
N ARG A 158 -7.34 11.49 -9.73
CA ARG A 158 -6.65 11.04 -10.95
C ARG A 158 -5.76 12.17 -11.48
N LEU A 159 -4.67 11.84 -12.17
CA LEU A 159 -3.89 12.84 -12.90
C LEU A 159 -4.68 13.30 -14.13
N LYS A 160 -4.48 14.57 -14.52
CA LYS A 160 -5.15 15.14 -15.72
C LYS A 160 -4.82 14.36 -17.00
N ASN A 161 -3.61 13.80 -17.09
CA ASN A 161 -3.12 13.09 -18.27
C ASN A 161 -3.37 11.56 -18.24
N GLU A 162 -3.83 10.98 -17.12
CA GLU A 162 -4.22 9.56 -17.05
C GLU A 162 -5.51 9.27 -17.83
N GLY A 163 -6.45 10.22 -17.84
CA GLY A 163 -7.73 10.10 -18.56
C GLY A 163 -7.66 10.51 -20.03
N ALA A 164 -6.51 10.97 -20.51
CA ALA A 164 -6.38 11.60 -21.82
C ALA A 164 -6.12 10.62 -22.98
N LYS A 165 -6.01 9.31 -22.72
CA LYS A 165 -5.77 8.32 -23.79
C LYS A 165 -6.83 7.23 -23.79
N SER A 166 -7.70 7.35 -24.79
CA SER A 166 -8.84 6.50 -25.15
C SER A 166 -10.09 6.72 -24.31
N CYS A 167 -11.08 7.30 -24.97
CA CYS A 167 -12.45 7.26 -24.52
C CYS A 167 -12.89 5.78 -24.48
N CYS A 168 -13.07 5.21 -23.29
CA CYS A 168 -13.67 3.88 -23.17
C CYS A 168 -15.12 3.89 -23.67
N LYS A 169 -15.75 5.08 -23.68
CA LYS A 169 -17.13 5.31 -24.11
C LYS A 169 -17.27 6.70 -24.73
N ILE A 170 -17.91 6.80 -25.89
CA ILE A 170 -18.17 8.09 -26.56
C ILE A 170 -19.66 8.42 -26.47
N CYS A 171 -19.96 9.58 -25.90
CA CYS A 171 -21.30 10.09 -25.67
C CYS A 171 -21.77 10.88 -26.90
N LYS A 172 -22.59 10.24 -27.73
CA LYS A 172 -23.14 10.86 -28.96
C LYS A 172 -24.38 11.73 -28.72
N LYS A 173 -25.24 11.36 -27.75
CA LYS A 173 -26.53 12.03 -27.47
C LYS A 173 -26.55 12.78 -26.12
N GLY A 174 -25.40 12.94 -25.50
CA GLY A 174 -25.28 13.41 -24.13
C GLY A 174 -23.86 13.87 -23.82
N LYS A 175 -23.58 14.15 -22.54
CA LYS A 175 -22.26 14.56 -22.08
C LYS A 175 -21.62 13.49 -21.19
N ALA A 176 -20.29 13.49 -21.17
CA ALA A 176 -19.50 12.64 -20.31
C ALA A 176 -19.66 13.01 -18.82
N CYS A 177 -19.75 12.00 -17.97
CA CYS A 177 -19.69 12.13 -16.52
C CYS A 177 -19.01 10.89 -15.93
N GLY A 178 -17.78 11.03 -15.42
CA GLY A 178 -16.95 9.89 -15.04
C GLY A 178 -16.81 8.89 -16.19
N ASN A 179 -17.27 7.66 -15.99
CA ASN A 179 -17.24 6.58 -17.00
C ASN A 179 -18.57 6.40 -17.75
N SER A 180 -19.53 7.30 -17.56
CA SER A 180 -20.89 7.20 -18.11
C SER A 180 -21.25 8.38 -19.02
N CYS A 181 -22.26 8.16 -19.85
CA CYS A 181 -22.91 9.21 -20.63
C CYS A 181 -24.22 9.58 -19.95
N ILE A 182 -24.41 10.87 -19.70
CA ILE A 182 -25.64 11.42 -19.11
C ILE A 182 -26.29 12.40 -20.08
N ALA A 183 -27.58 12.69 -19.89
CA ALA A 183 -28.25 13.74 -20.65
C ALA A 183 -27.55 15.09 -20.43
N VAL A 184 -27.55 15.95 -21.46
CA VAL A 184 -26.88 17.25 -21.42
C VAL A 184 -27.44 18.13 -20.29
N SER A 185 -28.72 17.97 -19.95
CA SER A 185 -29.41 18.70 -18.88
C SER A 185 -29.01 18.28 -17.45
N TYR A 186 -28.32 17.15 -17.27
CA TYR A 186 -28.04 16.61 -15.93
C TYR A 186 -26.72 17.17 -15.38
N THR A 187 -26.65 17.44 -14.07
CA THR A 187 -25.40 17.90 -13.44
C THR A 187 -24.49 16.71 -13.13
N CYS A 188 -23.24 16.75 -13.61
CA CYS A 188 -22.25 15.74 -13.26
C CYS A 188 -21.64 16.02 -11.88
N ARG A 189 -21.60 15.01 -11.02
CA ARG A 189 -20.92 15.05 -9.71
C ARG A 189 -19.74 14.09 -9.62
N GLU A 190 -19.49 13.33 -10.68
CA GLU A 190 -18.33 12.44 -10.78
C GLU A 190 -17.12 13.22 -11.31
N GLY A 191 -15.93 12.80 -10.89
CA GLY A 191 -14.68 13.34 -11.44
C GLY A 191 -14.46 12.94 -12.90
N LEU A 192 -13.29 13.33 -13.44
CA LEU A 192 -12.86 12.90 -14.78
C LEU A 192 -12.84 11.37 -14.85
N GLY A 193 -13.45 10.80 -15.89
CA GLY A 193 -13.37 9.37 -16.18
C GLY A 193 -13.19 9.13 -17.68
N CYS A 194 -13.45 7.92 -18.14
CA CYS A 194 -13.13 7.50 -19.50
C CYS A 194 -14.25 7.74 -20.52
N ALA A 195 -15.39 8.30 -20.11
CA ALA A 195 -16.41 8.76 -21.06
C ALA A 195 -15.96 10.09 -21.69
N CYS A 196 -16.16 10.23 -23.00
CA CYS A 196 -15.87 11.46 -23.73
C CYS A 196 -17.09 11.94 -24.48
N ASN A 197 -17.18 13.24 -24.70
CA ASN A 197 -18.12 13.80 -25.66
C ASN A 197 -17.66 13.40 -27.07
N ALA A 198 -18.61 13.10 -27.96
CA ALA A 198 -18.30 13.08 -29.38
C ALA A 198 -17.79 14.49 -29.75
N LYS A 199 -16.54 14.58 -30.22
CA LYS A 199 -16.01 15.82 -30.79
C LYS A 199 -16.76 16.15 -32.07
#